data_AF-A0A932IGP5-F1
#
_entry.id   AF-A0A932IGP5-F1
#
_cell.length_a   1.000
_cell.length_b   1.000
_cell.length_c   1.000
_cell.angle_alpha   90.00
_cell.angle_beta   90.00
_cell.angle_gamma   90.00
#
_symmetry.space_group_name_H-M   'P 1'
#
loop_
_entity.id
_entity.type
_entity.pdbx_description
1 polymer ?
#
loop_
_entity_poly.entity_id
_entity_poly.type
_entity_poly.pdbx_seq_one_letter_code
_entity_poly.pdbx_strand_id
1 'polypeptide(L)'
;MKVVHLINGLGRGGGERLLVRLVAGLDRSRVSVYCLTRRGPLADDLVALGVPVRELTYRCLPVVWNIVRLAKALWQADVLHTHFFYSDLVGSVLGRVLRVPLRFATRHETGYWMTRAHRALEPWIYRGFHRVICVSQAVREAM
;
A
#
# COMPACT_ATOMS: atom_id res chain seq x y z
N MET A 1 6.88 8.43 15.10
CA MET A 1 6.93 7.61 13.88
C MET A 1 5.53 7.39 13.36
N LYS A 2 5.12 8.08 12.29
CA LYS A 2 3.84 7.93 11.58
C LYS A 2 4.01 6.97 10.42
N VAL A 3 3.15 5.96 10.35
CA VAL A 3 3.17 4.91 9.33
C VAL A 3 1.94 5.02 8.45
N VAL A 4 2.16 5.12 7.14
CA VAL A 4 1.11 5.12 6.12
C VAL A 4 1.19 3.80 5.36
N HIS A 5 0.15 2.99 5.48
CA HIS A 5 -0.04 1.82 4.63
C HIS A 5 -0.86 2.21 3.40
N LEU A 6 -0.40 1.82 2.22
CA LEU A 6 -1.12 1.99 0.96
C LEU A 6 -1.42 0.61 0.37
N ILE A 7 -2.69 0.35 0.06
CA ILE A 7 -3.15 -0.95 -0.44
C ILE A 7 -4.12 -0.75 -1.60
N ASN A 8 -4.18 -1.71 -2.53
CA ASN A 8 -5.14 -1.63 -3.65
C ASN A 8 -6.59 -1.61 -3.17
N GLY A 9 -6.96 -2.50 -2.25
CA GLY A 9 -8.29 -2.61 -1.67
C GLY A 9 -8.27 -3.57 -0.47
N LEU A 10 -9.33 -3.54 0.33
CA LEU A 10 -9.47 -4.36 1.54
C LEU A 10 -10.54 -5.43 1.35
N GLY A 11 -10.33 -6.32 0.37
CA GLY A 11 -11.21 -7.44 0.08
C GLY A 11 -11.20 -8.52 1.16
N ARG A 12 -11.31 -9.79 0.77
CA ARG A 12 -11.18 -10.94 1.70
C ARG A 12 -9.96 -11.83 1.38
N GLY A 13 -9.01 -11.32 0.60
CA GLY A 13 -7.80 -12.06 0.22
C GLY A 13 -6.80 -12.22 1.37
N GLY A 14 -5.80 -13.07 1.14
CA GLY A 14 -4.79 -13.41 2.14
C GLY A 14 -3.87 -12.23 2.50
N GLY A 15 -3.47 -11.44 1.50
CA GLY A 15 -2.59 -10.27 1.72
C GLY A 15 -3.27 -9.18 2.53
N GLU A 16 -4.56 -8.96 2.33
CA GLU A 16 -5.35 -7.99 3.10
C GLU A 16 -5.50 -8.45 4.56
N ARG A 17 -5.78 -9.74 4.80
CA ARG A 17 -5.84 -10.28 6.17
C ARG A 17 -4.49 -10.17 6.89
N LEU A 18 -3.38 -10.37 6.16
CA LEU A 18 -2.05 -10.18 6.70
C LEU A 18 -1.82 -8.72 7.12
N LEU A 19 -2.26 -7.75 6.31
CA LEU A 19 -2.21 -6.33 6.67
C LEU A 19 -3.00 -6.04 7.95
N VAL A 20 -4.23 -6.57 8.07
CA VAL A 20 -5.05 -6.37 9.29
C VAL A 20 -4.32 -6.89 10.53
N ARG A 21 -3.77 -8.10 10.45
CA ARG A 21 -2.99 -8.69 11.56
C ARG A 21 -1.74 -7.89 11.90
N LEU A 22 -1.02 -7.42 10.88
CA LEU A 22 0.17 -6.59 11.06
C LEU A 22 -0.19 -5.31 11.81
N VAL A 23 -1.19 -4.58 11.32
CA VAL A 23 -1.63 -3.31 11.91
C VAL A 23 -2.21 -3.50 13.32
N ALA A 24 -2.89 -4.62 13.59
CA ALA A 24 -3.45 -4.91 14.91
C ALA A 24 -2.39 -4.98 16.02
N GLY A 25 -1.16 -5.38 15.66
CA GLY A 25 0.01 -5.43 16.56
C GLY A 25 0.82 -4.12 16.63
N LEU A 26 0.46 -3.09 15.88
CA LEU A 26 1.12 -1.78 15.91
C LEU A 26 0.35 -0.77 16.78
N ASP A 27 1.03 0.32 17.16
CA ASP A 27 0.38 1.47 17.81
C ASP A 27 -0.56 2.17 16.81
N ARG A 28 -1.87 1.94 16.98
CA ARG A 28 -2.94 2.43 16.08
C ARG A 28 -2.98 3.95 15.97
N SER A 29 -2.52 4.69 16.98
CA SER A 29 -2.48 6.16 16.96
C SER A 29 -1.47 6.70 15.93
N ARG A 30 -0.53 5.86 15.51
CA ARG A 30 0.55 6.20 14.59
C ARG A 30 0.34 5.63 13.19
N VAL A 31 -0.69 4.82 12.99
CA VAL A 31 -0.93 4.07 11.75
C VAL A 31 -2.11 4.65 10.99
N SER A 32 -2.01 4.72 9.68
CA SER A 32 -3.14 5.02 8.79
C SER A 32 -3.11 4.16 7.55
N VAL A 33 -4.29 3.79 7.05
CA VAL A 33 -4.44 2.89 5.89
C VAL A 33 -5.18 3.63 4.78
N TYR A 34 -4.59 3.63 3.59
CA TYR A 34 -5.15 4.23 2.38
C TYR A 34 -5.43 3.14 1.36
N CYS A 35 -6.67 3.06 0.89
CA CYS A 35 -7.11 2.13 -0.14
C CYS A 35 -7.21 2.87 -1.48
N LEU A 36 -6.56 2.36 -2.53
CA LEU A 36 -6.68 2.94 -3.88
C LEU A 36 -8.09 2.75 -4.44
N THR A 37 -8.74 1.63 -4.14
CA THR A 37 -10.10 1.31 -4.60
C THR A 37 -11.10 1.41 -3.43
N ARG A 38 -12.22 0.67 -3.51
CA ARG A 38 -13.26 0.67 -2.47
C ARG A 38 -12.80 -0.02 -1.19
N ARG A 39 -13.34 0.44 -0.05
CA ARG A 39 -13.41 -0.31 1.21
C ARG A 39 -14.11 -1.62 0.91
N GLY A 40 -13.44 -2.71 1.26
CA GLY A 40 -14.09 -3.99 1.41
C GLY A 40 -14.24 -4.33 2.90
N PRO A 41 -14.73 -5.54 3.21
CA PRO A 41 -15.13 -5.91 4.58
C PRO A 41 -14.02 -5.78 5.62
N LEU A 42 -12.76 -5.99 5.23
CA LEU A 42 -11.62 -5.87 6.16
C LEU A 42 -11.30 -4.42 6.55
N ALA A 43 -11.88 -3.43 5.86
CA ALA A 43 -11.80 -2.05 6.28
C ALA A 43 -12.57 -1.81 7.59
N ASP A 44 -13.72 -2.46 7.76
CA ASP A 44 -14.54 -2.31 8.96
C ASP A 44 -13.82 -2.92 10.17
N ASP A 45 -13.12 -4.04 9.98
CA ASP A 45 -12.26 -4.65 11.02
C ASP A 45 -11.16 -3.66 11.46
N LEU A 46 -10.49 -2.98 10.52
CA LEU A 46 -9.46 -1.98 10.84
C LEU A 46 -10.05 -0.76 11.55
N VAL A 47 -11.23 -0.30 11.13
CA VAL A 47 -11.92 0.82 11.79
C VAL A 47 -12.34 0.43 13.21
N ALA A 48 -12.85 -0.79 13.42
CA ALA A 48 -13.19 -1.32 14.73
C ALA A 48 -11.97 -1.43 15.66
N LEU A 49 -10.78 -1.65 15.09
CA LEU A 49 -9.50 -1.60 15.81
C LEU A 49 -9.02 -0.17 16.11
N GLY A 50 -9.74 0.87 15.70
CA GLY A 50 -9.38 2.27 15.89
C GLY A 50 -8.38 2.81 14.86
N VAL A 51 -8.18 2.13 13.74
CA VAL A 51 -7.25 2.54 12.69
C VAL A 51 -7.97 3.40 11.66
N PRO A 52 -7.47 4.61 11.35
CA PRO A 52 -8.05 5.44 10.31
C PRO A 52 -7.83 4.80 8.93
N VAL A 53 -8.91 4.33 8.30
CA VAL A 53 -8.94 3.86 6.92
C VAL A 53 -9.52 4.95 6.02
N ARG A 54 -8.86 5.25 4.89
CA ARG A 54 -9.31 6.23 3.89
C ARG A 54 -9.34 5.61 2.50
N GLU A 55 -10.36 5.93 1.72
CA GLU A 55 -10.48 5.51 0.32
C GLU A 55 -10.04 6.62 -0.62
N LEU A 56 -9.47 6.20 -1.74
CA LEU A 56 -9.05 7.04 -2.86
C LEU A 56 -9.85 6.66 -4.10
N THR A 57 -11.18 6.48 -3.97
CA THR A 57 -12.07 5.96 -5.02
C THR A 57 -11.98 6.80 -6.31
N TYR A 58 -11.84 6.12 -7.46
CA TYR A 58 -11.69 6.73 -8.80
C TYR A 58 -13.02 7.10 -9.50
N ARG A 59 -14.16 7.08 -8.79
CA ARG A 59 -15.49 7.02 -9.43
C ARG A 59 -15.92 8.31 -10.15
N CYS A 60 -15.47 9.47 -9.70
CA CYS A 60 -15.78 10.78 -10.30
C CYS A 60 -14.61 11.72 -9.98
N LEU A 61 -14.20 12.58 -10.91
CA LEU A 61 -13.05 13.48 -10.73
C LEU A 61 -13.16 14.33 -9.44
N PRO A 62 -12.01 14.80 -8.92
CA PRO A 62 -10.68 14.58 -9.49
C PRO A 62 -9.88 13.58 -8.70
N VAL A 63 -9.34 12.59 -9.42
CA VAL A 63 -8.17 11.79 -9.03
C VAL A 63 -7.10 12.64 -8.34
N VAL A 64 -6.98 13.91 -8.74
CA VAL A 64 -6.11 14.94 -8.13
C VAL A 64 -6.41 15.17 -6.63
N TRP A 65 -7.66 15.29 -6.19
CA TRP A 65 -7.97 15.51 -4.77
C TRP A 65 -7.58 14.32 -3.89
N ASN A 66 -7.81 13.11 -4.39
CA ASN A 66 -7.40 11.89 -3.69
C ASN A 66 -5.86 11.79 -3.63
N ILE A 67 -5.16 12.12 -4.72
CA ILE A 67 -3.70 12.22 -4.73
C ILE A 67 -3.21 13.29 -3.77
N VAL A 68 -3.83 14.47 -3.71
CA VAL A 68 -3.46 15.54 -2.77
C VAL A 68 -3.64 15.10 -1.32
N ARG A 69 -4.74 14.40 -1.00
CA ARG A 69 -4.98 13.87 0.35
C ARG A 69 -3.94 12.81 0.74
N LEU A 70 -3.58 11.92 -0.20
CA LEU A 70 -2.51 10.96 0.00
C LEU A 70 -1.17 11.68 0.15
N ALA A 71 -0.86 12.65 -0.70
CA ALA A 71 0.36 13.42 -0.65
C ALA A 71 0.52 14.18 0.67
N LYS A 72 -0.54 14.80 1.18
CA LYS A 72 -0.55 15.46 2.49
C LYS A 72 -0.24 14.48 3.62
N ALA A 73 -0.76 13.26 3.55
CA ALA A 73 -0.48 12.23 4.54
C ALA A 73 0.97 11.75 4.46
N LEU A 74 1.46 11.51 3.24
CA LEU A 74 2.84 11.08 2.98
C LEU A 74 3.87 12.15 3.37
N TRP A 75 3.55 13.44 3.22
CA TRP A 75 4.42 14.54 3.65
C TRP A 75 4.72 14.50 5.15
N GLN A 76 3.80 13.97 5.96
CA GLN A 76 3.98 13.80 7.40
C GLN A 76 4.35 12.37 7.80
N ALA A 77 4.54 11.48 6.83
CA ALA A 77 4.84 10.08 7.11
C ALA A 77 6.33 9.88 7.33
N ASP A 78 6.67 9.12 8.36
CA ASP A 78 8.03 8.63 8.56
C ASP A 78 8.25 7.34 7.75
N VAL A 79 7.18 6.55 7.59
CA VAL A 79 7.18 5.27 6.89
C VAL A 79 6.02 5.20 5.91
N LEU A 80 6.32 4.85 4.66
CA LEU A 80 5.35 4.39 3.65
C LEU A 80 5.52 2.88 3.46
N HIS A 81 4.45 2.12 3.63
CA HIS A 81 4.42 0.69 3.39
C HIS A 81 3.33 0.33 2.37
N THR A 82 3.71 -0.18 1.21
CA THR A 82 2.78 -0.55 0.14
C THR A 82 2.51 -2.05 0.11
N HIS A 83 1.31 -2.41 -0.38
CA HIS A 83 0.83 -3.78 -0.48
C HIS A 83 0.10 -3.94 -1.82
N PHE A 84 0.67 -4.72 -2.74
CA PHE A 84 0.20 -4.98 -4.12
C PHE A 84 0.64 -3.97 -5.18
N PHE A 85 0.67 -4.45 -6.43
CA PHE A 85 1.29 -3.78 -7.58
C PHE A 85 0.88 -2.32 -7.81
N TYR A 86 -0.42 -1.99 -7.85
CA TYR A 86 -0.85 -0.61 -8.11
C TYR A 86 -0.52 0.34 -6.96
N SER A 87 -0.58 -0.14 -5.71
CA SER A 87 -0.13 0.61 -4.55
C SER A 87 1.39 0.79 -4.54
N ASP A 88 2.14 -0.22 -4.99
CA ASP A 88 3.59 -0.14 -5.15
C ASP A 88 3.95 0.92 -6.20
N LEU A 89 3.24 0.95 -7.33
CA LEU A 89 3.41 1.94 -8.38
C LEU A 89 3.18 3.37 -7.85
N VAL A 90 2.02 3.62 -7.24
CA VAL A 90 1.67 4.95 -6.69
C VAL A 90 2.62 5.34 -5.56
N GLY A 91 2.92 4.41 -4.65
CA GLY A 91 3.79 4.64 -3.51
C GLY A 91 5.25 4.84 -3.90
N SER A 92 5.75 4.15 -4.93
CA SER A 92 7.09 4.36 -5.49
C SER A 92 7.25 5.77 -6.04
N VAL A 93 6.24 6.28 -6.77
CA VAL A 93 6.27 7.62 -7.34
C VAL A 93 6.12 8.68 -6.23
N LEU A 94 5.02 8.65 -5.48
CA LEU A 94 4.73 9.68 -4.48
C LEU A 94 5.71 9.64 -3.30
N GLY A 95 6.12 8.45 -2.86
CA GLY A 95 7.12 8.30 -1.79
C GLY A 95 8.48 8.88 -2.16
N ARG A 96 8.87 8.83 -3.45
CA ARG A 96 10.09 9.48 -3.95
C ARG A 96 9.94 10.98 -4.07
N VAL A 97 8.88 11.45 -4.71
CA VAL A 97 8.61 12.88 -4.92
C VAL A 97 8.51 13.62 -3.58
N LEU A 98 7.83 13.03 -2.60
CA LEU A 98 7.61 13.63 -1.28
C LEU A 98 8.72 13.29 -0.28
N ARG A 99 9.78 12.58 -0.72
CA ARG A 99 10.95 12.21 0.09
C ARG A 99 10.60 11.53 1.42
N VAL A 100 9.64 10.61 1.40
CA VAL A 100 9.28 9.82 2.58
C VAL A 100 10.54 9.08 3.08
N PRO A 101 10.94 9.22 4.36
CA PRO A 101 12.23 8.71 4.84
C PRO A 101 12.40 7.21 4.67
N LEU A 102 11.37 6.43 5.03
CA LEU A 102 11.37 4.98 4.91
C LEU A 102 10.24 4.53 3.99
N ARG A 103 10.57 3.61 3.08
CA ARG A 103 9.67 3.14 2.01
C ARG A 103 9.84 1.64 1.87
N PHE A 104 8.78 0.90 2.14
CA PHE A 104 8.72 -0.55 2.10
C PHE A 104 7.62 -0.99 1.14
N ALA A 105 7.85 -2.08 0.44
CA ALA A 105 6.80 -2.79 -0.29
C ALA A 105 6.71 -4.21 0.25
N THR A 106 5.51 -4.76 0.41
CA THR A 106 5.32 -6.19 0.64
C THR A 106 4.61 -6.81 -0.55
N ARG A 107 5.29 -7.75 -1.19
CA ARG A 107 4.74 -8.58 -2.26
C ARG A 107 4.05 -9.80 -1.66
N HIS A 108 2.76 -9.91 -1.92
CA HIS A 108 1.90 -10.99 -1.43
C HIS A 108 1.62 -12.08 -2.47
N GLU A 109 1.94 -11.84 -3.73
CA GLU A 109 1.53 -12.67 -4.86
C GLU A 109 2.67 -12.90 -5.86
N THR A 110 2.61 -14.01 -6.59
CA THR A 110 3.58 -14.42 -7.62
C THR A 110 3.36 -13.75 -8.98
N GLY A 111 2.35 -12.87 -9.09
CA GLY A 111 2.07 -12.14 -10.33
C GLY A 111 1.44 -12.99 -11.44
N TYR A 112 0.63 -14.00 -11.10
CA TYR A 112 -0.04 -14.87 -12.08
C TYR A 112 -0.93 -14.10 -13.09
N TRP A 113 -1.49 -12.97 -12.67
CA TRP A 113 -2.33 -12.10 -13.50
C TRP A 113 -1.53 -11.05 -14.30
N MET A 114 -0.24 -10.89 -14.02
CA MET A 114 0.57 -9.81 -14.58
C MET A 114 0.91 -10.06 -16.05
N THR A 115 0.57 -9.09 -16.90
CA THR A 115 1.00 -9.06 -18.31
C THR A 115 2.51 -8.79 -18.43
N ARG A 116 3.07 -9.00 -19.63
CA ARG A 116 4.48 -8.68 -19.92
C ARG A 116 4.86 -7.23 -19.59
N ALA A 117 3.95 -6.29 -19.84
CA ALA A 117 4.16 -4.87 -19.52
C ALA A 117 4.25 -4.64 -18.00
N HIS A 118 3.38 -5.27 -17.22
CA HIS A 118 3.43 -5.18 -15.75
C HIS A 118 4.76 -5.73 -15.21
N ARG A 119 5.22 -6.89 -15.72
CA ARG A 119 6.50 -7.51 -15.32
C ARG A 119 7.70 -6.65 -15.71
N ALA A 120 7.67 -6.01 -16.88
CA ALA A 120 8.75 -5.11 -17.30
C ALA A 120 8.81 -3.83 -16.43
N LEU A 121 7.67 -3.35 -15.93
CA LEU A 121 7.60 -2.15 -15.09
C LEU A 121 7.97 -2.42 -13.62
N GLU A 122 7.73 -3.63 -13.13
CA GLU A 122 7.89 -4.00 -11.73
C GLU A 122 9.30 -3.72 -11.16
N PRO A 123 10.42 -4.05 -11.83
CA PRO A 123 11.75 -3.70 -11.32
C PRO A 123 11.95 -2.19 -11.17
N TRP A 124 11.38 -1.38 -12.06
CA TRP A 124 11.44 0.09 -11.95
C TRP A 124 10.63 0.60 -10.76
N ILE A 125 9.45 0.01 -10.51
CA ILE A 125 8.65 0.33 -9.32
C ILE A 125 9.47 0.04 -8.06
N TYR A 126 10.09 -1.14 -7.98
CA TYR A 126 10.84 -1.59 -6.80
C TYR A 126 12.10 -0.79 -6.49
N ARG A 127 12.72 -0.14 -7.48
CA ARG A 127 13.81 0.84 -7.25
C ARG A 127 13.40 2.03 -6.38
N GLY A 128 12.10 2.30 -6.24
CA GLY A 128 11.59 3.37 -5.37
C GLY A 128 11.55 3.01 -3.88
N PHE A 129 11.77 1.75 -3.52
CA PHE A 129 11.68 1.26 -2.15
C PHE A 129 13.06 0.94 -1.57
N HIS A 130 13.21 1.16 -0.26
CA HIS A 130 14.45 0.81 0.44
C HIS A 130 14.57 -0.70 0.66
N ARG A 131 13.43 -1.38 0.86
CA ARG A 131 13.32 -2.83 0.95
C ARG A 131 11.99 -3.31 0.37
N VAL A 132 12.06 -4.45 -0.31
CA VAL A 132 10.89 -5.21 -0.78
C VAL A 132 10.85 -6.53 -0.01
N ILE A 133 9.75 -6.75 0.70
CA ILE A 133 9.52 -7.92 1.55
C ILE A 133 8.64 -8.89 0.76
N CYS A 134 9.09 -10.13 0.63
CA CYS A 134 8.30 -11.20 0.04
C CYS A 134 7.72 -12.08 1.16
N VAL A 135 6.44 -12.44 1.06
CA VAL A 135 5.79 -13.30 2.07
C VAL A 135 6.26 -14.75 2.03
N SER A 136 6.89 -15.18 0.93
CA SER A 136 7.43 -16.53 0.77
C SER A 136 8.59 -16.55 -0.24
N GLN A 137 9.34 -17.65 -0.25
CA GLN A 137 10.40 -17.88 -1.23
C GLN A 137 9.86 -17.94 -2.67
N ALA A 138 8.73 -18.60 -2.89
CA ALA A 138 8.09 -18.65 -4.22
C ALA A 138 7.72 -17.26 -4.76
N VAL A 139 7.30 -16.34 -3.88
CA VAL A 139 7.04 -14.95 -4.27
C VAL A 139 8.33 -14.20 -4.61
N ARG A 140 9.42 -14.49 -3.90
CA ARG A 140 10.74 -13.92 -4.18
C ARG A 140 11.32 -14.41 -5.51
N GLU A 141 11.12 -15.68 -5.86
CA GLU A 141 11.56 -16.27 -7.11
C GLU A 141 10.75 -15.80 -8.32
N ALA A 142 9.51 -15.35 -8.09
CA ALA A 142 8.61 -14.84 -9.13
C ALA A 142 8.82 -13.34 -9.45
N MET A 143 9.78 -12.69 -8.80
CA MET A 143 10.12 -11.27 -8.90
C MET A 143 11.27 -11.02 -9.86
#